data_AF-A0A960R9L9-F1
#
_entry.id   AF-A0A960R9L9-F1
#
_cell.length_a   1.000
_cell.length_b   1.000
_cell.length_c   1.000
_cell.angle_alpha   90.00
_cell.angle_beta   90.00
_cell.angle_gamma   90.00
#
_symmetry.space_group_name_H-M   'P 1'
#
loop_
_entity.id
_entity.type
_entity.pdbx_description
1 polymer ?
#
loop_
_entity_poly.entity_id
_entity_poly.type
_entity_poly.pdbx_seq_one_letter_code
_entity_poly.pdbx_strand_id
1 'polypeptide(L)'
;MTDATDQHTDQQIEPHIELGSADVLYRDDALIAVAKPPGLVSQATPDPRRDHLLAAVTRYLMRVDGTIAPAPVLVHRLDRDTSGVVVLSLHPDAHGALGEAFRSREARKTYLAVVATAARTVATDEAWTIDNHLRVDRKAKTQRRVQAVRSGGDRAITDVRVLAVADGAALIEAR
;
A
#
# COMPACT_ATOMS: atom_id res chain seq x y z
N MET A 1 35.81 -41.38 8.20
CA MET A 1 34.55 -42.07 7.88
C MET A 1 33.71 -42.00 9.15
N THR A 2 33.03 -40.89 9.41
CA THR A 2 31.82 -40.48 8.69
C THR A 2 31.77 -38.98 8.40
N ASP A 3 31.21 -38.71 7.24
CA ASP A 3 31.03 -37.46 6.53
C ASP A 3 30.04 -36.55 7.27
N ALA A 4 30.43 -35.32 7.58
CA ALA A 4 29.53 -34.29 8.05
C ALA A 4 28.98 -33.59 6.80
N THR A 5 27.78 -34.01 6.38
CA THR A 5 27.06 -33.38 5.27
C THR A 5 26.75 -31.93 5.64
N ASP A 6 27.59 -31.04 5.14
CA ASP A 6 27.39 -29.60 5.14
C ASP A 6 26.20 -29.28 4.23
N GLN A 7 25.00 -29.21 4.81
CA GLN A 7 23.80 -28.76 4.11
C GLN A 7 23.86 -27.23 3.98
N HIS A 8 24.71 -26.74 3.07
CA HIS A 8 24.57 -25.41 2.49
C HIS A 8 23.21 -25.37 1.79
N THR A 9 22.19 -24.90 2.52
CA THR A 9 20.89 -24.58 1.92
C THR A 9 21.16 -23.41 0.98
N ASP A 10 21.12 -23.68 -0.32
CA ASP A 10 21.10 -22.70 -1.39
C ASP A 10 19.81 -21.86 -1.23
N GLN A 11 19.88 -20.83 -0.39
CA GLN A 11 18.73 -20.01 -0.04
C GLN A 11 18.49 -19.02 -1.18
N GLN A 12 17.55 -19.36 -2.06
CA GLN A 12 17.11 -18.47 -3.13
C GLN A 12 16.61 -17.14 -2.54
N ILE A 13 17.38 -16.07 -2.74
CA ILE A 13 17.01 -14.69 -2.39
C ILE A 13 15.95 -14.23 -3.40
N GLU A 14 14.78 -13.78 -2.93
CA GLU A 14 13.78 -13.17 -3.83
C GLU A 14 14.41 -11.96 -4.53
N PRO A 15 14.22 -11.78 -5.86
CA PRO A 15 14.85 -10.68 -6.58
C PRO A 15 14.43 -9.34 -5.99
N HIS A 16 15.41 -8.47 -5.76
CA HIS A 16 15.15 -7.12 -5.29
C HIS A 16 14.39 -6.31 -6.34
N ILE A 17 13.45 -5.49 -5.87
CA ILE A 17 12.70 -4.60 -6.73
C ILE A 17 13.56 -3.39 -7.07
N GLU A 18 13.67 -3.16 -8.37
CA GLU A 18 14.38 -2.06 -8.99
C GLU A 18 13.35 -1.04 -9.46
N LEU A 19 13.34 0.16 -8.87
CA LEU A 19 12.56 1.28 -9.41
C LEU A 19 13.35 1.99 -10.52
N GLY A 20 12.67 2.31 -11.62
CA GLY A 20 13.14 3.18 -12.67
C GLY A 20 12.51 4.58 -12.60
N SER A 21 12.93 5.47 -13.50
CA SER A 21 12.35 6.82 -13.60
C SER A 21 10.85 6.80 -13.93
N ALA A 22 10.37 5.79 -14.65
CA ALA A 22 8.95 5.62 -14.98
C ALA A 22 8.07 5.29 -13.76
N ASP A 23 8.66 4.77 -12.69
CA ASP A 23 7.94 4.48 -11.44
C ASP A 23 7.77 5.72 -10.55
N VAL A 24 8.52 6.80 -10.84
CA VAL A 24 8.45 8.07 -10.10
C VAL A 24 7.42 8.98 -10.76
N LEU A 25 6.29 9.16 -10.08
CA LEU A 25 5.18 9.99 -10.57
C LEU A 25 5.41 11.47 -10.28
N TYR A 26 6.09 11.76 -9.16
CA TYR A 26 6.44 13.11 -8.74
C TYR A 26 7.60 13.05 -7.75
N ARG A 27 8.47 14.07 -7.79
CA ARG A 27 9.56 14.24 -6.85
C ARG A 27 9.95 15.72 -6.75
N ASP A 28 10.13 16.19 -5.53
CA ASP A 28 10.78 17.46 -5.19
C ASP A 28 11.73 17.27 -3.99
N ASP A 29 12.18 18.36 -3.37
CA ASP A 29 13.07 18.33 -2.21
C ASP A 29 12.37 17.81 -0.93
N ALA A 30 11.04 17.86 -0.89
CA ALA A 30 10.23 17.56 0.28
C ALA A 30 9.69 16.12 0.26
N LEU A 31 9.32 15.59 -0.91
CA LEU A 31 8.66 14.29 -1.05
C LEU A 31 8.92 13.61 -2.40
N ILE A 32 8.62 12.31 -2.43
CA ILE A 32 8.55 11.50 -3.65
C ILE A 32 7.24 10.71 -3.66
N ALA A 33 6.56 10.72 -4.81
CA ALA A 33 5.39 9.88 -5.08
C ALA A 33 5.75 8.84 -6.13
N VAL A 34 5.51 7.56 -5.81
CA VAL A 34 5.88 6.43 -6.67
C VAL A 34 4.67 5.55 -6.99
N ALA A 35 4.67 4.94 -8.17
CA ALA A 35 3.70 3.93 -8.57
C ALA A 35 4.08 2.57 -7.99
N LYS A 36 3.46 2.18 -6.87
CA LYS A 36 3.69 0.85 -6.28
C LYS A 36 3.02 -0.24 -7.15
N PRO A 37 3.76 -1.27 -7.60
CA PRO A 37 3.15 -2.42 -8.27
C PRO A 37 2.32 -3.28 -7.29
N PRO A 38 1.37 -4.08 -7.79
CA PRO A 38 0.72 -5.10 -6.97
C PRO A 38 1.73 -6.21 -6.61
N GLY A 39 1.52 -6.90 -5.49
CA GLY A 39 2.42 -7.95 -4.99
C GLY A 39 3.55 -7.43 -4.10
N LEU A 40 3.83 -6.12 -4.11
CA LEU A 40 4.85 -5.49 -3.28
C LEU A 40 4.28 -4.93 -1.97
N VAL A 41 4.84 -5.32 -0.83
CA VAL A 41 4.53 -4.72 0.48
C VAL A 41 5.13 -3.32 0.59
N SER A 42 4.42 -2.36 1.23
CA SER A 42 4.96 -1.00 1.38
C SER A 42 6.19 -0.93 2.29
N GLN A 43 6.24 -1.74 3.35
CA GLN A 43 7.27 -1.71 4.39
C GLN A 43 7.76 -3.11 4.74
N ALA A 44 8.84 -3.19 5.52
CA ALA A 44 9.41 -4.45 6.01
C ALA A 44 8.36 -5.35 6.69
N THR A 45 8.53 -6.66 6.46
CA THR A 45 7.72 -7.72 7.10
C THR A 45 8.61 -8.54 8.02
N PRO A 46 8.05 -9.43 8.86
CA PRO A 46 8.87 -10.33 9.69
C PRO A 46 9.78 -11.25 8.90
N ASP A 47 9.48 -11.53 7.63
CA ASP A 47 10.40 -12.23 6.72
C ASP A 47 11.40 -11.22 6.15
N PRO A 48 12.69 -11.25 6.56
CA PRO A 48 13.69 -10.29 6.12
C PRO A 48 14.11 -10.49 4.66
N ARG A 49 13.75 -11.63 4.04
CA ARG A 49 14.08 -11.93 2.64
C ARG A 49 13.16 -11.23 1.67
N ARG A 50 11.98 -10.81 2.13
CA ARG A 50 10.98 -10.14 1.31
C ARG A 50 11.29 -8.65 1.20
N ASP A 51 11.52 -8.22 -0.03
CA ASP A 51 11.74 -6.81 -0.32
C ASP A 51 10.46 -5.98 -0.18
N HIS A 52 10.62 -4.65 -0.10
CA HIS A 52 9.52 -3.73 0.15
C HIS A 52 9.75 -2.37 -0.50
N LEU A 53 8.66 -1.63 -0.72
CA LEU A 53 8.69 -0.35 -1.44
C LEU A 53 9.67 0.65 -0.81
N LEU A 54 9.66 0.81 0.52
CA LEU A 54 10.57 1.73 1.18
C LEU A 54 12.05 1.43 0.86
N ALA A 55 12.46 0.16 0.85
CA ALA A 55 13.83 -0.22 0.52
C ALA A 55 14.12 0.04 -0.96
N ALA A 56 13.16 -0.22 -1.85
CA ALA A 56 13.28 0.07 -3.28
C ALA A 56 13.46 1.57 -3.56
N VAL A 57 12.71 2.43 -2.87
CA VAL A 57 12.87 3.89 -2.95
C VAL A 57 14.21 4.34 -2.39
N THR A 58 14.64 3.82 -1.23
CA THR A 58 15.95 4.13 -0.66
C THR A 58 17.09 3.76 -1.61
N ARG A 59 17.06 2.58 -2.22
CA ARG A 59 18.06 2.16 -3.21
C ARG A 59 18.01 3.04 -4.46
N TYR A 60 16.82 3.40 -4.93
CA TYR A 60 16.64 4.32 -6.05
C TYR A 60 17.32 5.66 -5.77
N LEU A 61 16.98 6.33 -4.64
CA LEU A 61 17.57 7.61 -4.22
C LEU A 61 19.09 7.53 -4.08
N MET A 62 19.58 6.47 -3.45
CA MET A 62 21.02 6.24 -3.33
C MET A 62 21.72 6.18 -4.70
N ARG A 63 21.11 5.55 -5.71
CA ARG A 63 21.69 5.49 -7.06
C ARG A 63 21.64 6.82 -7.80
N VAL A 64 20.56 7.58 -7.65
CA VAL A 64 20.35 8.82 -8.43
C VAL A 64 20.99 10.05 -7.78
N ASP A 65 21.05 10.11 -6.46
CA ASP A 65 21.57 11.27 -5.71
C ASP A 65 22.91 10.99 -5.03
N GLY A 66 23.30 9.71 -4.90
CA GLY A 66 24.49 9.31 -4.13
C GLY A 66 24.32 9.41 -2.61
N THR A 67 23.13 9.80 -2.12
CA THR A 67 22.84 9.97 -0.71
C THR A 67 21.37 9.68 -0.40
N ILE A 68 21.10 9.36 0.87
CA ILE A 68 19.76 9.16 1.43
C ILE A 68 19.63 9.96 2.73
N ALA A 69 20.27 11.13 2.82
CA ALA A 69 20.23 11.99 3.99
C ALA A 69 19.48 13.29 3.65
N PRO A 70 18.27 13.53 4.21
CA PRO A 70 17.53 12.68 5.15
C PRO A 70 16.97 11.40 4.51
N ALA A 71 16.77 10.36 5.33
CA ALA A 71 16.25 9.08 4.84
C ALA A 71 14.77 9.22 4.48
N PRO A 72 14.31 8.59 3.37
CA PRO A 72 12.91 8.62 3.02
C PRO A 72 12.07 7.93 4.09
N VAL A 73 10.86 8.45 4.35
CA VAL A 73 9.92 7.85 5.31
C VAL A 73 8.54 7.73 4.67
N LEU A 74 7.91 6.57 4.83
CA LEU A 74 6.53 6.37 4.37
C LEU A 74 5.56 7.28 5.12
N VAL A 75 4.73 8.01 4.37
CA VAL A 75 3.63 8.79 4.96
C VAL A 75 2.38 7.93 5.13
N HIS A 76 2.13 7.04 4.17
CA HIS A 76 1.04 6.08 4.21
C HIS A 76 1.46 4.77 3.53
N ARG A 77 0.57 3.78 3.54
CA ARG A 77 0.83 2.46 2.95
C ARG A 77 -0.34 2.03 2.07
N LEU A 78 -0.06 1.08 1.19
CA LEU A 78 -1.05 0.29 0.48
C LEU A 78 -0.85 -1.17 0.86
N ASP A 79 -1.93 -1.95 0.76
CA ASP A 79 -1.82 -3.40 0.93
C ASP A 79 -0.91 -4.01 -0.16
N ARG A 80 -0.38 -5.21 0.11
CA ARG A 80 0.56 -5.89 -0.78
C ARG A 80 0.06 -5.93 -2.23
N ASP A 81 -1.16 -6.39 -2.41
CA ASP A 81 -1.74 -6.66 -3.72
C ASP A 81 -2.44 -5.42 -4.32
N THR A 82 -2.51 -4.32 -3.57
CA THR A 82 -3.04 -3.03 -4.05
C THR A 82 -1.95 -2.25 -4.76
N SER A 83 -2.12 -1.95 -6.05
CA SER A 83 -1.24 -1.06 -6.80
C SER A 83 -1.64 0.41 -6.64
N GLY A 84 -0.74 1.33 -6.98
CA GLY A 84 -1.06 2.75 -7.11
C GLY A 84 -0.07 3.66 -6.39
N VAL A 85 -0.50 4.91 -6.17
CA VAL A 85 0.37 5.98 -5.67
C VAL A 85 0.71 5.75 -4.19
N VAL A 86 2.00 5.82 -3.87
CA VAL A 86 2.50 5.90 -2.49
C VAL A 86 3.42 7.10 -2.34
N VAL A 87 3.19 7.90 -1.31
CA VAL A 87 3.99 9.08 -0.98
C VAL A 87 4.96 8.77 0.16
N LEU A 88 6.22 9.16 -0.04
CA LEU A 88 7.27 9.17 0.97
C LEU A 88 7.77 10.60 1.16
N SER A 89 8.02 11.00 2.41
CA SER A 89 8.68 12.26 2.73
C SER A 89 10.19 12.09 2.59
N LEU A 90 10.86 13.11 2.04
CA LEU A 90 12.31 13.21 1.93
C LEU A 90 12.91 14.19 2.96
N HIS A 91 12.07 14.99 3.62
CA HIS A 91 12.49 15.94 4.65
C HIS A 91 11.66 15.77 5.94
N PRO A 92 12.25 15.93 7.15
CA PRO A 92 11.52 15.82 8.42
C PRO A 92 10.33 16.77 8.55
N ASP A 93 10.49 18.03 8.13
CA ASP A 93 9.40 19.02 8.20
C ASP A 93 8.22 18.61 7.29
N ALA A 94 8.53 18.08 6.10
CA ALA A 94 7.54 17.55 5.18
C ALA A 94 6.85 16.31 5.75
N HIS A 95 7.57 15.45 6.47
CA HIS A 95 6.99 14.27 7.11
C HIS A 95 5.87 14.63 8.09
N GLY A 96 6.11 15.64 8.94
CA GLY A 96 5.12 16.12 9.90
C GLY A 96 3.86 16.66 9.22
N ALA A 97 4.04 17.55 8.24
CA ALA A 97 2.94 18.17 7.49
C ALA A 97 2.14 17.14 6.67
N LEU A 98 2.82 16.25 5.96
CA LEU A 98 2.18 15.17 5.20
C LEU A 98 1.43 14.20 6.12
N GLY A 99 2.05 13.80 7.22
CA GLY A 99 1.40 12.97 8.22
C GLY A 99 0.11 13.60 8.76
N GLU A 100 0.11 14.92 8.98
CA GLU A 100 -1.08 15.64 9.40
C GLU A 100 -2.15 15.68 8.31
N ALA A 101 -1.80 15.98 7.05
CA ALA A 101 -2.74 15.99 5.94
C ALA A 101 -3.46 14.63 5.76
N PHE A 102 -2.77 13.51 6.01
CA PHE A 102 -3.39 12.18 5.99
C PHE A 102 -4.27 11.91 7.24
N ARG A 103 -3.87 12.38 8.43
CA ARG A 103 -4.66 12.22 9.67
C ARG A 103 -5.93 13.07 9.66
N SER A 104 -5.84 14.31 9.18
CA SER A 104 -6.94 15.28 9.11
C SER A 104 -7.90 15.01 7.95
N ARG A 105 -7.61 14.02 7.09
CA ARG A 105 -8.34 13.67 5.86
C ARG A 105 -8.34 14.77 4.80
N GLU A 106 -7.38 15.70 4.87
CA GLU A 106 -7.13 16.68 3.82
C GLU A 106 -6.55 16.02 2.55
N ALA A 107 -5.71 15.00 2.73
CA ALA A 107 -5.21 14.19 1.64
C ALA A 107 -6.34 13.38 0.99
N ARG A 108 -6.76 13.81 -0.21
CA ARG A 108 -7.79 13.13 -1.00
C ARG A 108 -7.18 11.95 -1.75
N LYS A 109 -7.81 10.78 -1.62
CA LYS A 109 -7.40 9.55 -2.28
C LYS A 109 -8.56 9.05 -3.13
N THR A 110 -8.24 8.39 -4.22
CA THR A 110 -9.24 7.78 -5.09
C THR A 110 -8.72 6.43 -5.56
N TYR A 111 -9.52 5.40 -5.35
CA TYR A 111 -9.22 4.03 -5.68
C TYR A 111 -10.18 3.56 -6.76
N LEU A 112 -9.66 2.82 -7.72
CA LEU A 112 -10.45 2.07 -8.68
C LEU A 112 -10.45 0.60 -8.27
N ALA A 113 -11.63 -0.01 -8.29
CA ALA A 113 -11.78 -1.43 -7.98
C ALA A 113 -12.82 -2.07 -8.90
N VAL A 114 -12.57 -3.32 -9.29
CA VAL A 114 -13.58 -4.16 -9.93
C VAL A 114 -14.19 -5.06 -8.86
N VAL A 115 -15.51 -4.99 -8.70
CA VAL A 115 -16.26 -5.74 -7.68
C VAL A 115 -17.29 -6.65 -8.33
N ALA A 116 -17.54 -7.82 -7.74
CA ALA A 116 -18.60 -8.71 -8.20
C ALA A 116 -19.98 -8.14 -7.82
N THR A 117 -20.94 -8.16 -8.75
CA THR A 117 -22.31 -7.67 -8.54
C THR A 117 -23.30 -8.77 -8.15
N ALA A 118 -22.83 -10.00 -7.94
CA ALA A 118 -23.64 -11.21 -7.80
C ALA A 118 -24.77 -11.15 -6.73
N ALA A 119 -24.70 -10.23 -5.75
CA ALA A 119 -25.71 -10.07 -4.70
C ALA A 119 -26.53 -8.78 -4.82
N ARG A 120 -26.22 -7.88 -5.76
CA ARG A 120 -26.88 -6.57 -5.91
C ARG A 120 -26.77 -6.07 -7.35
N THR A 121 -27.91 -5.85 -7.98
CA THR A 121 -27.99 -5.04 -9.20
C THR A 121 -27.56 -3.62 -8.88
N VAL A 122 -26.57 -3.13 -9.62
CA VAL A 122 -26.10 -1.74 -9.55
C VAL A 122 -26.21 -1.10 -10.92
N ALA A 123 -26.40 0.22 -10.95
CA ALA A 123 -26.38 1.02 -12.16
C ALA A 123 -25.13 1.90 -12.23
N THR A 124 -24.72 2.25 -13.45
CA THR A 124 -23.72 3.31 -13.66
C THR A 124 -24.18 4.61 -12.99
N ASP A 125 -23.24 5.37 -12.44
CA ASP A 125 -23.44 6.60 -11.66
C ASP A 125 -24.15 6.44 -10.32
N GLU A 126 -24.57 5.23 -9.94
CA GLU A 126 -25.06 4.95 -8.60
C GLU A 126 -23.96 5.21 -7.57
N ALA A 127 -24.30 5.90 -6.48
CA ALA A 127 -23.36 6.28 -5.43
C ALA A 127 -23.96 6.09 -4.04
N TRP A 128 -23.12 5.70 -3.09
CA TRP A 128 -23.49 5.54 -1.68
C TRP A 128 -22.27 5.65 -0.78
N THR A 129 -22.51 5.89 0.51
CA THR A 129 -21.47 5.88 1.54
C THR A 129 -21.55 4.58 2.33
N ILE A 130 -20.40 3.94 2.52
CA ILE A 130 -20.21 2.86 3.48
C ILE A 130 -19.65 3.48 4.76
N ASP A 131 -20.46 3.57 5.81
CA ASP A 131 -20.05 4.05 7.14
C ASP A 131 -20.13 2.88 8.14
N ASN A 132 -18.97 2.40 8.60
CA ASN A 132 -18.89 1.28 9.54
C ASN A 132 -17.73 1.46 10.53
N HIS A 133 -17.57 0.47 11.41
CA HIS A 133 -16.42 0.38 12.30
C HIS A 133 -15.60 -0.86 11.96
N LEU A 134 -14.28 -0.69 11.94
CA LEU A 134 -13.32 -1.75 11.64
C LEU A 134 -12.50 -2.09 12.88
N ARG A 135 -12.23 -3.39 13.07
CA ARG A 135 -11.37 -3.86 14.15
C ARG A 135 -10.44 -4.96 13.66
N VAL A 136 -9.21 -4.93 14.15
CA VAL A 136 -8.25 -6.03 13.95
C VAL A 136 -8.77 -7.29 14.64
N ASP A 137 -8.85 -8.39 13.88
CA ASP A 137 -9.11 -9.71 14.44
C ASP A 137 -7.86 -10.23 15.13
N ARG A 138 -7.85 -10.13 16.47
CA ARG A 138 -6.73 -10.56 17.31
C ARG A 138 -6.56 -12.08 17.38
N LYS A 139 -7.52 -12.87 16.88
CA LYS A 139 -7.43 -14.34 16.86
C LYS A 139 -6.69 -14.85 15.61
N ALA A 140 -6.50 -14.02 14.60
CA ALA A 140 -5.76 -14.39 13.41
C ALA A 140 -4.26 -14.48 13.72
N LYS A 141 -3.73 -15.71 13.80
CA LYS A 141 -2.36 -16.01 14.25
C LYS A 141 -1.27 -15.71 13.20
N THR A 142 -1.62 -15.68 11.92
CA THR A 142 -0.65 -15.65 10.80
C THR A 142 -0.80 -14.44 9.87
N GLN A 143 -1.97 -13.79 9.85
CA GLN A 143 -2.20 -12.57 9.07
C GLN A 143 -3.10 -11.60 9.83
N ARG A 144 -2.75 -10.31 9.77
CA ARG A 144 -3.56 -9.25 10.35
C ARG A 144 -4.84 -9.09 9.53
N ARG A 145 -5.93 -9.70 9.99
CA ARG A 145 -7.26 -9.55 9.38
C ARG A 145 -8.00 -8.39 10.04
N VAL A 146 -8.76 -7.65 9.25
CA VAL A 146 -9.64 -6.59 9.72
C VAL A 146 -11.07 -6.99 9.37
N GLN A 147 -11.99 -6.76 10.31
CA GLN A 147 -13.40 -7.10 10.13
C GLN A 147 -14.30 -5.90 10.48
N ALA A 148 -15.42 -5.81 9.78
CA ALA A 148 -16.50 -4.90 10.14
C ALA A 148 -17.16 -5.36 11.44
N VAL A 149 -17.43 -4.42 12.35
CA VAL A 149 -18.04 -4.67 13.65
C VAL A 149 -19.20 -3.71 13.91
N ARG A 150 -20.19 -4.16 14.68
CA ARG A 150 -21.38 -3.36 15.04
C ARG A 150 -21.12 -2.34 16.15
N SER A 151 -20.11 -2.58 16.99
CA SER A 151 -19.74 -1.68 18.09
C SER A 151 -18.26 -1.84 18.47
N GLY A 152 -17.65 -0.74 18.94
CA GLY A 152 -16.21 -0.61 19.13
C GLY A 152 -15.44 -0.56 17.80
N GLY A 153 -14.11 -0.50 17.86
CA GLY A 153 -13.28 -0.37 16.65
C GLY A 153 -13.25 1.05 16.08
N ASP A 154 -12.38 1.25 15.09
CA ASP A 154 -12.13 2.55 14.49
C ASP A 154 -13.15 2.83 13.40
N ARG A 155 -13.75 4.03 13.38
CA ARG A 155 -14.73 4.42 12.37
C ARG A 155 -14.04 4.52 11.01
N ALA A 156 -14.60 3.85 10.00
CA ALA A 156 -14.16 3.89 8.62
C ALA A 156 -15.34 4.31 7.73
N ILE A 157 -15.08 5.27 6.86
CA ILE A 157 -16.06 5.82 5.91
C ILE A 157 -15.43 5.68 4.53
N THR A 158 -16.22 5.21 3.57
CA THR A 158 -15.81 5.12 2.16
C THR A 158 -16.98 5.55 1.29
N ASP A 159 -16.76 6.58 0.49
CA ASP A 159 -17.72 7.00 -0.53
C ASP A 159 -17.47 6.19 -1.80
N VAL A 160 -18.52 5.60 -2.34
CA VAL A 160 -18.46 4.71 -3.52
C VAL A 160 -19.30 5.29 -4.63
N ARG A 161 -18.78 5.25 -5.86
CA ARG A 161 -19.50 5.57 -7.09
C ARG A 161 -19.24 4.52 -8.15
N VAL A 162 -20.29 4.03 -8.80
CA VAL A 162 -20.18 3.08 -9.92
C VAL A 162 -19.82 3.84 -11.19
N LEU A 163 -18.72 3.45 -11.83
CA LEU A 163 -18.24 4.06 -13.07
C LEU A 163 -18.72 3.31 -14.31
N ALA A 164 -18.82 1.98 -14.22
CA ALA A 164 -19.29 1.13 -15.30
C ALA A 164 -19.79 -0.21 -14.73
N VAL A 165 -20.72 -0.82 -15.45
CA VAL A 165 -21.26 -2.15 -15.15
C VAL A 165 -21.06 -3.06 -16.35
N ALA A 166 -20.60 -4.28 -16.09
CA ALA A 166 -20.47 -5.36 -17.06
C ALA A 166 -21.03 -6.65 -16.43
N ASP A 167 -21.30 -7.68 -17.24
CA ASP A 167 -21.96 -8.91 -16.75
C ASP A 167 -21.24 -9.49 -15.51
N GLY A 168 -21.93 -9.43 -14.37
CA GLY A 168 -21.45 -9.94 -13.07
C GLY A 168 -20.42 -9.07 -12.34
N ALA A 169 -20.04 -7.90 -12.86
CA ALA A 169 -19.05 -7.02 -12.26
C ALA A 169 -19.34 -5.52 -12.42
N ALA A 170 -18.79 -4.71 -11.53
CA ALA A 170 -18.83 -3.25 -11.63
C ALA A 170 -17.43 -2.66 -11.40
N LEU A 171 -17.05 -1.69 -12.22
CA LEU A 171 -15.93 -0.82 -11.93
C LEU A 171 -16.45 0.29 -11.01
N ILE A 172 -15.86 0.40 -9.83
CA ILE A 172 -16.20 1.43 -8.85
C ILE A 172 -15.01 2.35 -8.59
N GLU A 173 -15.35 3.59 -8.25
CA GLU A 173 -14.48 4.56 -7.62
C GLU A 173 -14.78 4.57 -6.12
N ALA A 174 -13.74 4.48 -5.29
CA ALA A 174 -13.84 4.56 -3.83
C ALA A 174 -12.94 5.68 -3.29
N ARG A 175 -13.46 6.49 -2.36
CA ARG A 175 -12.76 7.64 -1.76
C ARG A 175 -12.77 7.54 -0.23
#